data_AF-A0A0L0C783-F1
#
_entry.id   AF-A0A0L0C783-F1
#
_cell.length_a   1.000
_cell.length_b   1.000
_cell.length_c   1.000
_cell.angle_alpha   90.00
_cell.angle_beta   90.00
_cell.angle_gamma   90.00
#
_symmetry.space_group_name_H-M   'P 1'
#
loop_
_entity.id
_entity.type
_entity.pdbx_description
1 polymer ?
#
loop_
_entity_poly.entity_id
_entity_poly.type
_entity_poly.pdbx_seq_one_letter_code
_entity_poly.pdbx_strand_id
1 'polypeptide(L)'
;MSPSTLLRRRRGNSFEMATLLCSMLIGAGFPAMVVSGVARADTVENNQRNVKYPHKIIDITIDNDTKDNVKAEQTYRLRQMPDLESHLHENIAQLLSERSEKELRIQEEITRAELEELELKAADKFHYRRSHAWVAIIENAPWSIKPKKKYKNESGDITEEQPRAHFIEPSTGLFCDSNNKNYILIDSVWNNLQYYVNKQQYLRVKDIRWDLRNIEDWEHLLPGEPKEMRTHAVHSDENIISTDHFLAEEKHLDTIRSWVTRMHIGEKDFEERFPQLQKTILYKGAKHERFSPYTQMDGKVMQLTLYTDDDYQKPTMRWEYYENRSDLLVQLKFKYDTFEIEETFEKGRNDSLK
;
A
#
# COMPACT_ATOMS: atom_id res chain seq x y z
N MET A 1 8.54 -23.81 4.72
CA MET A 1 7.93 -24.38 3.49
C MET A 1 8.49 -23.63 2.29
N SER A 2 8.66 -24.25 1.11
CA SER A 2 9.17 -23.50 -0.05
C SER A 2 8.10 -22.53 -0.59
N PRO A 3 8.49 -21.37 -1.15
CA PRO A 3 7.57 -20.49 -1.88
C PRO A 3 6.77 -21.22 -2.96
N SER A 4 7.41 -22.15 -3.68
CA SER A 4 6.74 -22.96 -4.72
C SER A 4 5.66 -23.88 -4.17
N THR A 5 5.85 -24.44 -2.97
CA THR A 5 4.83 -25.26 -2.31
C THR A 5 3.65 -24.42 -1.85
N LEU A 6 3.89 -23.19 -1.38
CA LEU A 6 2.83 -22.28 -0.97
C LEU A 6 1.96 -21.86 -2.16
N LEU A 7 2.55 -21.59 -3.32
CA LEU A 7 1.79 -21.30 -4.55
C LEU A 7 0.82 -22.43 -4.89
N ARG A 8 1.26 -23.68 -4.83
CA ARG A 8 0.40 -24.85 -5.10
C ARG A 8 -0.67 -25.05 -4.03
N ARG A 9 -0.33 -24.84 -2.75
CA ARG A 9 -1.27 -25.03 -1.63
C ARG A 9 -2.28 -23.89 -1.50
N ARG A 10 -1.93 -22.69 -2.01
CA ARG A 10 -2.65 -21.42 -1.84
C ARG A 10 -3.06 -21.13 -0.39
N ARG A 11 -2.24 -21.54 0.58
CA ARG A 11 -2.45 -21.35 2.03
C ARG A 11 -1.10 -21.42 2.74
N GLY A 12 -0.83 -20.44 3.61
CA GLY A 12 0.36 -20.41 4.46
C GLY A 12 0.25 -19.40 5.58
N ASN A 13 1.27 -19.36 6.42
CA ASN A 13 1.39 -18.36 7.48
C ASN A 13 1.98 -17.03 6.94
N SER A 14 2.06 -15.99 7.78
CA SER A 14 2.61 -14.68 7.39
C SER A 14 4.05 -14.77 6.89
N PHE A 15 4.90 -15.56 7.54
CA PHE A 15 6.30 -15.77 7.14
C PHE A 15 6.43 -16.40 5.75
N GLU A 16 5.63 -17.42 5.46
CA GLU A 16 5.63 -18.11 4.17
C GLU A 16 5.08 -17.20 3.06
N MET A 17 4.01 -16.44 3.34
CA MET A 17 3.45 -15.48 2.39
C MET A 17 4.40 -14.31 2.13
N ALA A 18 5.05 -13.75 3.17
CA ALA A 18 6.04 -12.69 3.04
C ALA A 18 7.26 -13.16 2.24
N THR A 19 7.73 -14.39 2.48
CA THR A 19 8.84 -14.99 1.74
C THR A 19 8.50 -15.18 0.26
N LEU A 20 7.27 -15.62 -0.06
CA LEU A 20 6.80 -15.73 -1.44
C LEU A 20 6.78 -14.36 -2.13
N LEU A 21 6.16 -13.35 -1.50
CA LEU A 21 6.04 -12.01 -2.05
C LEU A 21 7.41 -11.37 -2.26
N CYS A 22 8.30 -11.46 -1.28
CA CYS A 22 9.67 -10.97 -1.37
C CYS A 22 10.43 -11.63 -2.53
N SER A 23 10.31 -12.95 -2.70
CA SER A 23 10.93 -13.68 -3.80
C SER A 23 10.45 -13.19 -5.18
N MET A 24 9.15 -12.88 -5.32
CA MET A 24 8.60 -12.31 -6.56
C MET A 24 9.08 -10.88 -6.81
N LEU A 25 9.15 -10.05 -5.78
CA LEU A 25 9.61 -8.66 -5.89
C LEU A 25 11.10 -8.56 -6.24
N ILE A 26 11.94 -9.41 -5.63
CA ILE A 26 13.35 -9.53 -5.98
C ILE A 26 13.48 -9.98 -7.44
N GLY A 27 12.68 -10.95 -7.88
CA GLY A 27 12.64 -11.40 -9.28
C GLY A 27 12.21 -10.29 -10.27
N ALA A 28 11.42 -9.32 -9.81
CA ALA A 28 11.04 -8.13 -10.57
C ALA A 28 12.07 -6.97 -10.47
N GLY A 29 13.16 -7.14 -9.72
CA GLY A 29 14.23 -6.14 -9.58
C GLY A 29 13.97 -5.07 -8.50
N PHE A 30 13.03 -5.29 -7.59
CA PHE A 30 12.82 -4.39 -6.46
C PHE A 30 13.75 -4.77 -5.29
N PRO A 31 14.34 -3.77 -4.58
CA PRO A 31 15.09 -4.00 -3.35
C PRO A 31 14.14 -4.35 -2.20
N ALA A 32 13.68 -5.60 -2.19
CA ALA A 32 12.73 -6.13 -1.23
C ALA A 32 13.40 -7.06 -0.23
N MET A 33 12.85 -7.10 0.99
CA MET A 33 13.29 -7.96 2.07
C MET A 33 12.13 -8.37 2.95
N VAL A 34 12.25 -9.54 3.58
CA VAL A 34 11.27 -10.01 4.55
C VAL A 34 11.66 -9.47 5.92
N VAL A 35 10.69 -8.89 6.62
CA VAL A 35 10.84 -8.38 7.97
C VAL A 35 10.19 -9.38 8.92
N SER A 36 10.90 -9.77 9.98
CA SER A 36 10.33 -10.43 11.15
C SER A 36 10.24 -9.44 12.29
N GLY A 37 9.10 -9.40 12.93
CA GLY A 37 8.90 -8.56 14.09
C GLY A 37 7.56 -8.81 14.76
N VAL A 38 7.04 -7.78 15.41
CA VAL A 38 5.80 -7.85 16.19
C VAL A 38 4.79 -6.87 15.62
N ALA A 39 3.54 -7.34 15.44
CA ALA A 39 2.44 -6.53 14.92
C ALA A 39 1.20 -6.62 15.83
N ARG A 40 0.28 -5.65 15.67
CA ARG A 40 -1.02 -5.63 16.38
C ARG A 40 -1.87 -6.85 16.00
N ALA A 41 -2.77 -7.24 16.92
CA ALA A 41 -3.69 -8.37 16.75
C ALA A 41 -4.46 -8.32 15.42
N ASP A 42 -5.01 -7.16 15.09
CA ASP A 42 -5.78 -6.93 13.86
C ASP A 42 -4.99 -7.28 12.60
N THR A 43 -3.68 -7.00 12.57
CA THR A 43 -2.83 -7.33 11.42
C THR A 43 -2.49 -8.82 11.37
N VAL A 44 -2.14 -9.40 12.51
CA VAL A 44 -1.78 -10.83 12.63
C VAL A 44 -2.95 -11.74 12.28
N GLU A 45 -4.15 -11.38 12.74
CA GLU A 45 -5.40 -12.12 12.49
C GLU A 45 -6.04 -11.73 11.15
N ASN A 46 -5.46 -10.77 10.43
CA ASN A 46 -5.98 -10.19 9.19
C ASN A 46 -7.45 -9.71 9.33
N ASN A 47 -7.77 -9.11 10.47
CA ASN A 47 -9.07 -8.53 10.74
C ASN A 47 -9.11 -7.08 10.24
N GLN A 48 -9.79 -6.84 9.12
CA GLN A 48 -9.86 -5.53 8.47
C GLN A 48 -11.07 -4.68 8.90
N ARG A 49 -11.87 -5.14 9.87
CA ARG A 49 -13.12 -4.47 10.27
C ARG A 49 -12.95 -3.05 10.81
N ASN A 50 -11.79 -2.73 11.37
CA ASN A 50 -11.48 -1.38 11.87
C ASN A 50 -10.88 -0.48 10.79
N VAL A 51 -10.47 -1.04 9.66
CA VAL A 51 -9.79 -0.34 8.58
C VAL A 51 -10.85 0.22 7.63
N LYS A 52 -10.75 1.52 7.32
CA LYS A 52 -11.59 2.15 6.29
C LYS A 52 -11.28 1.53 4.93
N TYR A 53 -12.28 1.46 4.05
CA TYR A 53 -12.09 0.93 2.71
C TYR A 53 -10.94 1.67 1.98
N PRO A 54 -9.87 0.98 1.55
CA PRO A 54 -8.64 1.65 1.09
C PRO A 54 -8.67 2.02 -0.40
N HIS A 55 -9.56 1.44 -1.19
CA HIS A 55 -9.63 1.72 -2.62
C HIS A 55 -10.58 2.87 -2.91
N LYS A 56 -10.27 3.65 -3.94
CA LYS A 56 -11.23 4.62 -4.47
C LYS A 56 -12.40 3.86 -5.07
N ILE A 57 -13.61 4.27 -4.72
CA ILE A 57 -14.81 3.78 -5.38
C ILE A 57 -14.79 4.38 -6.78
N ILE A 58 -14.74 3.53 -7.80
CA ILE A 58 -14.65 3.95 -9.19
C ILE A 58 -16.10 4.22 -9.62
N ASP A 59 -16.54 5.46 -9.57
CA ASP A 59 -17.75 5.86 -10.28
C ASP A 59 -17.32 6.12 -11.73
N ILE A 60 -17.79 5.29 -12.66
CA ILE A 60 -17.49 5.43 -14.09
C ILE A 60 -18.42 6.51 -14.63
N THR A 61 -18.11 7.77 -14.37
CA THR A 61 -18.72 8.88 -15.10
C THR A 61 -18.14 8.88 -16.50
N ILE A 62 -18.95 8.56 -17.50
CA ILE A 62 -18.62 8.80 -18.89
C ILE A 62 -18.46 10.33 -19.00
N ASP A 63 -17.24 10.79 -19.25
CA ASP A 63 -16.97 12.18 -19.61
C ASP A 63 -17.82 12.52 -20.84
N ASN A 64 -18.98 13.13 -20.58
CA ASN A 64 -19.61 13.97 -21.56
C ASN A 64 -18.70 15.20 -21.61
N ASP A 65 -17.86 15.28 -22.65
CA ASP A 65 -17.16 16.50 -23.06
C ASP A 65 -18.19 17.64 -23.11
N THR A 66 -18.38 18.32 -21.98
CA THR A 66 -19.01 19.62 -21.95
C THR A 66 -18.03 20.52 -22.65
N LYS A 67 -18.24 20.67 -23.97
CA LYS A 67 -17.60 21.73 -24.75
C LYS A 67 -17.85 23.03 -24.01
N ASP A 68 -16.82 23.52 -23.34
CA ASP A 68 -16.79 24.84 -22.75
C ASP A 68 -17.19 25.81 -23.85
N ASN A 69 -18.39 26.36 -23.70
CA ASN A 69 -18.88 27.44 -24.54
C ASN A 69 -18.06 28.67 -24.15
N VAL A 70 -16.90 28.82 -24.80
CA VAL A 70 -16.04 30.00 -24.71
C VAL A 70 -16.86 31.19 -25.18
N LYS A 71 -17.47 31.91 -24.23
CA LYS A 71 -18.17 33.17 -24.52
C LYS A 71 -17.16 34.15 -25.08
N ALA A 72 -17.38 34.55 -26.34
CA ALA A 72 -16.57 35.54 -27.04
C ALA A 72 -16.46 36.84 -26.22
N GLU A 73 -15.24 37.30 -26.00
CA GLU A 73 -14.95 38.54 -25.28
C GLU A 73 -15.44 39.74 -26.08
N GLN A 74 -16.45 40.44 -25.55
CA GLN A 74 -16.88 41.73 -26.08
C GLN A 74 -15.90 42.83 -25.64
N THR A 75 -15.36 43.56 -26.61
CA THR A 75 -14.27 44.55 -26.51
C THR A 75 -14.65 45.87 -25.82
N TYR A 76 -15.88 45.99 -25.32
CA TYR A 76 -16.34 47.15 -24.55
C TYR A 76 -17.11 46.66 -23.32
N ARG A 77 -16.41 46.57 -22.17
CA ARG A 77 -17.07 46.37 -20.88
C ARG A 77 -17.37 47.74 -20.27
N LEU A 78 -18.66 48.07 -20.18
CA LEU A 78 -19.11 49.19 -19.35
C LEU A 78 -18.61 48.97 -17.93
N ARG A 79 -18.02 50.01 -17.30
CA ARG A 79 -17.66 49.93 -15.88
C ARG A 79 -18.93 49.63 -15.10
N GLN A 80 -18.91 48.54 -14.35
CA GLN A 80 -20.01 48.19 -13.47
C GLN A 80 -20.17 49.32 -12.44
N MET A 81 -21.42 49.65 -12.10
CA MET A 81 -21.65 50.66 -11.07
C MET A 81 -20.94 50.21 -9.79
N PRO A 82 -20.29 51.12 -9.04
CA PRO A 82 -19.70 50.78 -7.76
C PRO A 82 -20.74 50.08 -6.89
N ASP A 83 -20.35 48.96 -6.30
CA ASP A 83 -21.25 48.23 -5.42
C ASP A 83 -21.60 49.11 -4.21
N LEU A 84 -22.88 49.41 -4.06
CA LEU A 84 -23.42 50.24 -2.97
C LEU A 84 -24.08 49.36 -1.90
N GLU A 85 -24.06 48.04 -2.07
CA GLU A 85 -24.62 47.10 -1.10
C GLU A 85 -23.64 46.86 0.07
N SER A 86 -24.19 46.70 1.27
CA SER A 86 -23.41 46.47 2.47
C SER A 86 -22.98 45.00 2.55
N HIS A 87 -21.72 44.70 2.19
CA HIS A 87 -21.11 43.36 2.35
C HIS A 87 -20.91 42.91 3.81
N LEU A 88 -21.47 43.62 4.79
CA LEU A 88 -21.40 43.22 6.21
C LEU A 88 -22.04 41.85 6.43
N HIS A 89 -23.16 41.56 5.78
CA HIS A 89 -23.85 40.29 5.97
C HIS A 89 -23.06 39.10 5.40
N GLU A 90 -22.43 39.29 4.24
CA GLU A 90 -21.55 38.29 3.61
C GLU A 90 -20.28 38.06 4.43
N ASN A 91 -19.66 39.13 4.94
CA ASN A 91 -18.50 39.05 5.82
C ASN A 91 -18.83 38.35 7.15
N ILE A 92 -20.01 38.61 7.73
CA ILE A 92 -20.48 37.92 8.93
C ILE A 92 -20.74 36.44 8.63
N ALA A 93 -21.33 36.10 7.48
CA ALA A 93 -21.57 34.72 7.07
C ALA A 93 -20.25 33.96 6.83
N GLN A 94 -19.26 34.58 6.18
CA GLN A 94 -17.93 34.00 6.01
C GLN A 94 -17.24 33.77 7.35
N LEU A 95 -17.25 34.75 8.26
CA LEU A 95 -16.66 34.61 9.59
C LEU A 95 -17.32 33.48 10.41
N LEU A 96 -18.63 33.30 10.30
CA LEU A 96 -19.36 32.21 10.94
C LEU A 96 -19.01 30.85 10.34
N SER A 97 -18.87 30.75 9.01
CA SER A 97 -18.43 29.51 8.33
C SER A 97 -16.99 29.15 8.69
N GLU A 98 -16.08 30.12 8.69
CA GLU A 98 -14.69 29.88 9.10
C GLU A 98 -14.59 29.47 10.56
N ARG A 99 -15.43 30.04 11.43
CA ARG A 99 -15.47 29.69 12.85
C ARG A 99 -16.02 28.28 13.05
N SER A 100 -17.10 27.91 12.38
CA SER A 100 -17.67 26.56 12.47
C SER A 100 -16.71 25.51 11.91
N GLU A 101 -16.01 25.80 10.81
CA GLU A 101 -14.96 24.94 10.27
C GLU A 101 -13.78 24.77 11.23
N LYS A 102 -13.33 25.85 11.89
CA LYS A 102 -12.27 25.78 12.92
C LYS A 102 -12.72 24.96 14.12
N GLU A 103 -13.94 25.15 14.59
CA GLU A 103 -14.52 24.39 15.72
C GLU A 103 -14.66 22.90 15.37
N LEU A 104 -15.10 22.57 14.15
CA LEU A 104 -15.14 21.19 13.65
C LEU A 104 -13.75 20.54 13.61
N ARG A 105 -12.74 21.24 13.09
CA ARG A 105 -11.36 20.73 13.05
C ARG A 105 -10.80 20.45 14.44
N ILE A 106 -11.03 21.36 15.39
CA ILE A 106 -10.61 21.18 16.78
C ILE A 106 -11.34 19.98 17.40
N GLN A 107 -12.64 19.83 17.15
CA GLN A 107 -13.41 18.70 17.65
C GLN A 107 -12.95 17.37 17.05
N GLU A 108 -12.61 17.34 15.75
CA GLU A 108 -12.02 16.19 15.08
C GLU A 108 -10.65 15.83 15.65
N GLU A 109 -9.81 16.82 15.98
CA GLU A 109 -8.52 16.59 16.63
C GLU A 109 -8.67 16.06 18.06
N ILE A 110 -9.61 16.61 18.84
CA ILE A 110 -9.89 16.14 20.21
C ILE A 110 -10.43 14.71 20.17
N THR A 111 -11.43 14.43 19.34
CA THR A 111 -11.99 13.07 19.21
C THR A 111 -10.95 12.09 18.70
N ARG A 112 -10.06 12.51 17.80
CA ARG A 112 -8.92 11.70 17.36
C ARG A 112 -7.95 11.43 18.51
N ALA A 113 -7.61 12.42 19.32
CA ALA A 113 -6.73 12.25 20.47
C ALA A 113 -7.35 11.32 21.53
N GLU A 114 -8.64 11.47 21.83
CA GLU A 114 -9.39 10.59 22.73
C GLU A 114 -9.44 9.15 22.23
N LEU A 115 -9.66 8.95 20.92
CA LEU A 115 -9.61 7.63 20.29
C LEU A 115 -8.21 7.02 20.39
N GLU A 116 -7.15 7.81 20.17
CA GLU A 116 -5.77 7.36 20.31
C GLU A 116 -5.43 6.94 21.75
N GLU A 117 -5.95 7.65 22.76
CA GLU A 117 -5.82 7.25 24.15
C GLU A 117 -6.57 5.97 24.49
N LEU A 118 -7.79 5.81 23.97
CA LEU A 118 -8.59 4.59 24.18
C LEU A 118 -7.95 3.38 23.50
N GLU A 119 -7.35 3.56 22.32
CA GLU A 119 -6.59 2.50 21.64
C GLU A 119 -5.37 2.05 22.44
N LEU A 120 -4.65 2.98 23.07
CA LEU A 120 -3.53 2.68 23.97
C LEU A 120 -3.99 1.92 25.22
N LYS A 121 -5.14 2.29 25.79
CA LYS A 121 -5.74 1.61 26.95
C LYS A 121 -6.27 0.22 26.60
N ALA A 122 -6.65 -0.03 25.35
CA ALA A 122 -7.07 -1.34 24.84
C ALA A 122 -5.89 -2.23 24.39
N ALA A 123 -4.65 -1.95 24.80
CA ALA A 123 -3.51 -2.79 24.48
C ALA A 123 -3.69 -4.19 25.10
N ASP A 124 -3.99 -5.15 24.23
CA ASP A 124 -4.16 -6.55 24.60
C ASP A 124 -2.94 -7.13 25.34
N LYS A 125 -3.17 -8.13 26.20
CA LYS A 125 -2.16 -8.84 27.02
C LYS A 125 -0.98 -9.35 26.19
N PHE A 126 -1.19 -9.63 24.90
CA PHE A 126 -0.18 -10.16 23.98
C PHE A 126 0.36 -9.14 22.97
N HIS A 127 0.17 -7.83 23.21
CA HIS A 127 0.55 -6.76 22.29
C HIS A 127 2.00 -6.88 21.77
N TYR A 128 2.96 -7.22 22.64
CA TYR A 128 4.39 -7.35 22.29
C TYR A 128 4.86 -8.78 21.97
N ARG A 129 3.94 -9.75 21.87
CA ARG A 129 4.30 -11.19 21.76
C ARG A 129 3.83 -11.84 20.46
N ARG A 130 3.11 -11.12 19.61
CA ARG A 130 2.62 -11.66 18.34
C ARG A 130 3.66 -11.51 17.25
N SER A 131 4.38 -12.57 16.98
CA SER A 131 5.29 -12.60 15.84
C SER A 131 4.50 -12.51 14.54
N HIS A 132 4.95 -11.61 13.67
CA HIS A 132 4.41 -11.41 12.33
C HIS A 132 5.54 -11.15 11.36
N ALA A 133 5.28 -11.44 10.09
CA ALA A 133 6.21 -11.15 9.02
C ALA A 133 5.52 -10.42 7.89
N TRP A 134 6.20 -9.39 7.40
CA TRP A 134 5.77 -8.57 6.27
C TRP A 134 6.96 -8.28 5.36
N VAL A 135 6.72 -7.59 4.25
CA VAL A 135 7.78 -7.26 3.30
C VAL A 135 8.13 -5.79 3.42
N ALA A 136 9.42 -5.46 3.47
CA ALA A 136 9.93 -4.11 3.33
C ALA A 136 10.56 -3.92 1.95
N ILE A 137 10.21 -2.81 1.30
CA ILE A 137 10.90 -2.30 0.12
C ILE A 137 11.72 -1.09 0.57
N ILE A 138 13.03 -1.15 0.36
CA ILE A 138 13.91 -0.04 0.71
C ILE A 138 14.11 0.85 -0.51
N GLU A 139 13.50 2.02 -0.49
CA GLU A 139 13.83 3.08 -1.44
C GLU A 139 15.23 3.61 -1.19
N ASN A 140 15.93 3.91 -2.28
CA ASN A 140 17.32 4.37 -2.26
C ASN A 140 18.31 3.38 -1.63
N ALA A 141 17.98 2.09 -1.61
CA ALA A 141 18.91 1.06 -1.17
C ALA A 141 20.21 1.06 -2.00
N PRO A 142 21.39 0.81 -1.41
CA PRO A 142 22.65 0.73 -2.13
C PRO A 142 22.64 -0.29 -3.29
N TRP A 143 21.93 -1.41 -3.14
CA TRP A 143 21.78 -2.47 -4.14
C TRP A 143 20.54 -2.30 -5.04
N SER A 144 19.87 -1.15 -4.98
CA SER A 144 18.75 -0.85 -5.88
C SER A 144 19.25 -0.63 -7.31
N ILE A 145 18.66 -1.32 -8.28
CA ILE A 145 18.91 -1.11 -9.71
C ILE A 145 18.34 0.25 -10.18
N LYS A 146 17.31 0.75 -9.49
CA LYS A 146 16.65 2.02 -9.83
C LYS A 146 17.54 3.22 -9.52
N PRO A 147 17.44 4.30 -10.31
CA PRO A 147 18.22 5.51 -10.08
C PRO A 147 17.97 6.04 -8.68
N LYS A 148 19.07 6.30 -7.97
CA LYS A 148 19.03 6.85 -6.62
C LYS A 148 18.39 8.23 -6.60
N LYS A 149 17.48 8.45 -5.64
CA LYS A 149 16.90 9.78 -5.42
C LYS A 149 17.97 10.66 -4.77
N LYS A 150 18.22 11.80 -5.39
CA LYS A 150 19.17 12.80 -4.92
C LYS A 150 18.41 14.07 -4.60
N TYR A 151 18.72 14.68 -3.47
CA TYR A 151 18.19 15.99 -3.10
C TYR A 151 19.30 17.03 -3.19
N LYS A 152 18.92 18.26 -3.55
CA LYS A 152 19.83 19.41 -3.50
C LYS A 152 19.72 20.00 -2.11
N ASN A 153 20.85 20.04 -1.39
CA ASN A 153 20.94 20.78 -0.14
C ASN A 153 20.77 22.28 -0.43
N GLU A 154 20.44 23.06 0.60
CA GLU A 154 20.41 24.53 0.54
C GLU A 154 21.76 25.12 0.08
N SER A 155 22.86 24.40 0.31
CA SER A 155 24.22 24.72 -0.14
C SER A 155 24.50 24.42 -1.62
N GLY A 156 23.53 23.89 -2.37
CA GLY A 156 23.69 23.52 -3.79
C GLY A 156 24.35 22.15 -4.04
N ASP A 157 24.84 21.48 -3.00
CA ASP A 157 25.40 20.13 -3.09
C ASP A 157 24.31 19.08 -3.28
N ILE A 158 24.58 18.12 -4.18
CA ILE A 158 23.67 17.02 -4.50
C ILE A 158 23.99 15.86 -3.56
N THR A 159 23.15 15.63 -2.54
CA THR A 159 23.31 14.52 -1.58
C THR A 159 22.30 13.39 -1.87
N GLU A 160 22.71 12.15 -1.66
CA GLU A 160 21.82 10.99 -1.76
C GLU A 160 20.85 10.97 -0.57
N GLU A 161 19.55 10.78 -0.83
CA GLU A 161 18.55 10.69 0.24
C GLU A 161 18.84 9.47 1.15
N GLN A 162 18.50 9.53 2.43
CA GLN A 162 18.65 8.35 3.29
C GLN A 162 17.71 7.22 2.82
N PRO A 163 18.11 5.95 2.97
CA PRO A 163 17.26 4.84 2.59
C PRO A 163 15.99 4.84 3.44
N ARG A 164 14.83 4.76 2.77
CA ARG A 164 13.52 4.77 3.42
C ARG A 164 12.78 3.47 3.12
N ALA A 165 12.25 2.82 4.14
CA ALA A 165 11.44 1.63 3.96
C ALA A 165 9.96 1.96 3.71
N HIS A 166 9.35 1.16 2.84
CA HIS A 166 7.90 1.03 2.72
C HIS A 166 7.53 -0.42 3.00
N PHE A 167 6.41 -0.64 3.67
CA PHE A 167 5.96 -1.97 4.02
C PHE A 167 4.84 -2.44 3.11
N ILE A 168 4.80 -3.74 2.87
CA ILE A 168 3.70 -4.42 2.20
C ILE A 168 3.24 -5.55 3.11
N GLU A 169 1.97 -5.52 3.48
CA GLU A 169 1.36 -6.60 4.23
C GLU A 169 1.02 -7.75 3.27
N PRO A 170 1.61 -8.95 3.42
CA PRO A 170 1.45 -10.03 2.46
C PRO A 170 0.03 -10.59 2.39
N SER A 171 -0.74 -10.50 3.48
CA SER A 171 -2.10 -11.03 3.54
C SER A 171 -3.15 -10.15 2.83
N THR A 172 -2.94 -8.82 2.87
CA THR A 172 -3.84 -7.82 2.28
C THR A 172 -3.36 -7.28 0.95
N GLY A 173 -2.05 -7.28 0.71
CA GLY A 173 -1.42 -6.61 -0.43
C GLY A 173 -1.40 -5.08 -0.32
N LEU A 174 -1.68 -4.53 0.88
CA LEU A 174 -1.69 -3.09 1.10
C LEU A 174 -0.28 -2.55 1.31
N PHE A 175 0.03 -1.47 0.60
CA PHE A 175 1.20 -0.66 0.83
C PHE A 175 1.00 0.22 2.07
N CYS A 176 1.92 0.11 3.01
CA CYS A 176 1.94 0.82 4.27
C CYS A 176 3.22 1.64 4.37
N ASP A 177 3.10 2.87 4.86
CA ASP A 177 4.28 3.67 5.18
C ASP A 177 4.94 3.16 6.48
N SER A 178 6.20 3.51 6.68
CA SER A 178 6.97 3.21 7.90
C SER A 178 6.34 3.77 9.18
N ASN A 179 5.47 4.78 9.06
CA ASN A 179 4.75 5.39 10.18
C ASN A 179 3.50 4.61 10.64
N ASN A 180 3.21 3.45 10.03
CA ASN A 180 2.02 2.69 10.40
C ASN A 180 2.12 2.11 11.83
N LYS A 181 1.19 2.49 12.71
CA LYS A 181 1.10 2.03 14.12
C LYS A 181 0.81 0.53 14.26
N ASN A 182 0.45 -0.16 13.18
CA ASN A 182 0.17 -1.59 13.19
C ASN A 182 1.41 -2.46 13.42
N TYR A 183 2.58 -1.98 13.02
CA TYR A 183 3.86 -2.63 13.26
C TYR A 183 4.53 -2.03 14.48
N ILE A 184 4.91 -2.87 15.43
CA ILE A 184 5.34 -2.45 16.76
C ILE A 184 6.86 -2.52 16.87
N LEU A 185 7.44 -3.67 16.51
CA LEU A 185 8.88 -3.94 16.61
C LEU A 185 9.38 -4.67 15.37
N ILE A 186 10.66 -4.46 15.04
CA ILE A 186 11.38 -5.20 14.00
C ILE A 186 12.59 -5.84 14.65
N ASP A 187 12.66 -7.16 14.58
CA ASP A 187 13.75 -7.94 15.17
C ASP A 187 14.84 -8.24 14.14
N SER A 188 14.42 -8.71 12.96
CA SER A 188 15.35 -9.12 11.90
C SER A 188 14.75 -8.93 10.52
N VAL A 189 15.62 -8.84 9.54
CA VAL A 189 15.26 -8.63 8.14
C VAL A 189 16.17 -9.47 7.25
N TRP A 190 15.63 -10.11 6.22
CA TRP A 190 16.45 -10.96 5.33
C TRP A 190 16.01 -10.91 3.88
N ASN A 191 16.95 -11.24 2.99
CA ASN A 191 16.71 -11.42 1.57
C ASN A 191 17.43 -12.69 1.06
N ASN A 192 17.59 -12.81 -0.26
CA ASN A 192 18.26 -13.94 -0.90
C ASN A 192 19.78 -13.98 -0.70
N LEU A 193 20.38 -12.90 -0.17
CA LEU A 193 21.83 -12.76 0.00
C LEU A 193 22.24 -12.84 1.47
N GLN A 194 21.51 -12.16 2.35
CA GLN A 194 21.89 -11.96 3.74
C GLN A 194 20.71 -11.97 4.70
N TYR A 195 21.06 -12.18 5.97
CA TYR A 195 20.18 -12.06 7.12
C TYR A 195 20.74 -10.99 8.04
N TYR A 196 19.95 -9.96 8.32
CA TYR A 196 20.30 -8.81 9.16
C TYR A 196 19.52 -8.84 10.47
N VAL A 197 20.22 -8.62 11.57
CA VAL A 197 19.64 -8.46 12.91
C VAL A 197 19.62 -6.98 13.27
N ASN A 198 18.49 -6.49 13.73
CA ASN A 198 18.35 -5.12 14.22
C ASN A 198 18.96 -5.00 15.62
N LYS A 199 19.94 -4.10 15.78
CA LYS A 199 20.56 -3.78 17.09
C LYS A 199 20.08 -2.47 17.68
N GLN A 200 19.25 -1.72 16.96
CA GLN A 200 18.73 -0.44 17.42
C GLN A 200 17.74 -0.68 18.58
N GLN A 201 18.08 -0.19 19.77
CA GLN A 201 17.25 -0.37 20.97
C GLN A 201 16.22 0.76 21.13
N TYR A 202 15.03 0.41 21.60
CA TYR A 202 13.96 1.34 22.02
C TYR A 202 13.45 2.33 20.95
N LEU A 203 13.53 1.97 19.67
CA LEU A 203 12.98 2.77 18.59
C LEU A 203 11.61 2.26 18.15
N ARG A 204 10.71 3.19 17.83
CA ARG A 204 9.49 2.85 17.08
C ARG A 204 9.89 2.52 15.65
N VAL A 205 9.07 1.72 14.97
CA VAL A 205 9.31 1.32 13.58
C VAL A 205 9.58 2.51 12.64
N LYS A 206 8.93 3.66 12.88
CA LYS A 206 9.12 4.88 12.10
C LYS A 206 10.50 5.52 12.26
N ASP A 207 11.15 5.29 13.40
CA ASP A 207 12.41 5.94 13.79
C ASP A 207 13.62 5.06 13.45
N ILE A 208 13.38 3.86 12.90
CA ILE A 208 14.42 2.91 12.50
C ILE A 208 15.19 3.46 11.30
N ARG A 209 16.52 3.48 11.42
CA ARG A 209 17.42 3.78 10.30
C ARG A 209 17.57 2.54 9.42
N TRP A 210 17.35 2.69 8.12
CA TRP A 210 17.40 1.59 7.15
C TRP A 210 18.72 1.49 6.37
N ASP A 211 19.77 2.15 6.84
CA ASP A 211 21.10 2.01 6.24
C ASP A 211 21.77 0.73 6.72
N LEU A 212 21.66 -0.33 5.93
CA LEU A 212 22.20 -1.66 6.24
C LEU A 212 23.73 -1.73 6.20
N ARG A 213 24.42 -0.66 5.77
CA ARG A 213 25.89 -0.59 5.80
C ARG A 213 26.40 -0.28 7.21
N ASN A 214 25.57 0.30 8.07
CA ASN A 214 25.97 0.61 9.43
C ASN A 214 25.88 -0.64 10.32
N ILE A 215 27.04 -1.22 10.63
CA ILE A 215 27.17 -2.42 11.47
C ILE A 215 26.69 -2.16 12.91
N GLU A 216 26.69 -0.91 13.38
CA GLU A 216 26.17 -0.58 14.72
C GLU A 216 24.64 -0.76 14.78
N ASP A 217 23.95 -0.44 13.70
CA ASP A 217 22.49 -0.49 13.59
C ASP A 217 21.99 -1.86 13.12
N TRP A 218 22.69 -2.46 12.15
CA TRP A 218 22.32 -3.73 11.50
C TRP A 218 23.51 -4.67 11.43
N GLU A 219 23.39 -5.85 12.03
CA GLU A 219 24.44 -6.88 11.96
C GLU A 219 24.07 -7.96 10.95
N HIS A 220 24.95 -8.23 9.99
CA HIS A 220 24.77 -9.35 9.06
C HIS A 220 25.27 -10.66 9.69
N LEU A 221 24.48 -11.72 9.55
CA LEU A 221 24.83 -13.05 10.08
C LEU A 221 25.64 -13.89 9.08
N LEU A 222 25.44 -13.66 7.78
CA LEU A 222 26.02 -14.49 6.72
C LEU A 222 27.27 -13.82 6.15
N PRO A 223 28.37 -14.56 5.92
CA PRO A 223 29.58 -14.02 5.33
C PRO A 223 29.35 -13.65 3.86
N GLY A 224 29.93 -12.53 3.42
CA GLY A 224 29.90 -12.08 2.03
C GLY A 224 28.97 -10.90 1.81
N GLU A 225 29.45 -9.69 2.09
CA GLU A 225 28.74 -8.45 1.74
C GLU A 225 28.62 -8.34 0.21
N PRO A 226 27.43 -7.99 -0.31
CA PRO A 226 27.26 -7.63 -1.71
C PRO A 226 28.29 -6.56 -2.09
N LYS A 227 28.86 -6.64 -3.28
CA LYS A 227 29.88 -5.67 -3.76
C LYS A 227 29.38 -4.24 -3.64
N GLU A 228 28.10 -4.03 -3.85
CA GLU A 228 27.40 -2.75 -3.81
C GLU A 228 27.32 -2.14 -2.40
N MET A 229 27.48 -2.96 -1.36
CA MET A 229 27.48 -2.53 0.04
C MET A 229 28.89 -2.26 0.58
N ARG A 230 29.94 -2.68 -0.14
CA ARG A 230 31.33 -2.47 0.26
C ARG A 230 31.74 -1.02 0.02
N THR A 231 32.01 -0.27 1.09
CA THR A 231 32.66 1.04 1.00
C THR A 231 34.17 0.84 0.75
N HIS A 232 34.57 0.55 -0.48
CA HIS A 232 35.99 0.61 -0.81
C HIS A 232 36.45 2.07 -0.74
N ALA A 233 37.42 2.39 0.12
CA ALA A 233 38.14 3.65 0.04
C ALA A 233 38.89 3.67 -1.30
N VAL A 234 38.50 4.56 -2.21
CA VAL A 234 39.04 4.69 -3.58
C VAL A 234 40.49 5.25 -3.58
N HIS A 235 41.15 5.31 -2.42
CA HIS A 235 42.47 5.93 -2.26
C HIS A 235 43.43 5.02 -1.51
N SER A 236 43.81 3.91 -2.12
CA SER A 236 45.16 3.37 -1.95
C SER A 236 45.53 2.54 -3.19
N ASP A 237 46.49 3.06 -3.95
CA ASP A 237 47.07 2.44 -5.15
C ASP A 237 47.81 1.11 -4.87
N GLU A 238 47.69 0.55 -3.66
CA GLU A 238 48.34 -0.70 -3.25
C GLU A 238 47.47 -1.95 -3.48
N ASN A 239 46.20 -1.81 -3.88
CA ASN A 239 45.26 -2.93 -3.95
C ASN A 239 45.11 -3.61 -5.33
N ILE A 240 46.10 -3.49 -6.22
CA ILE A 240 46.06 -4.16 -7.55
C ILE A 240 46.38 -5.67 -7.43
N ILE A 241 46.87 -6.14 -6.28
CA ILE A 241 47.27 -7.56 -6.08
C ILE A 241 46.12 -8.43 -5.56
N SER A 242 44.99 -7.86 -5.11
CA SER A 242 43.93 -8.61 -4.40
C SER A 242 42.80 -9.16 -5.27
N THR A 243 42.85 -9.09 -6.60
CA THR A 243 41.79 -9.62 -7.48
C THR A 243 41.52 -11.12 -7.30
N ASP A 244 42.55 -11.91 -6.98
CA ASP A 244 42.43 -13.35 -6.69
C ASP A 244 41.88 -13.67 -5.29
N HIS A 245 42.00 -12.75 -4.31
CA HIS A 245 41.40 -12.94 -2.99
C HIS A 245 39.89 -12.69 -3.02
N PHE A 246 39.44 -11.72 -3.84
CA PHE A 246 38.03 -11.37 -3.97
C PHE A 246 37.15 -12.51 -4.52
N LEU A 247 37.67 -13.36 -5.41
CA LEU A 247 36.96 -14.53 -5.93
C LEU A 247 36.86 -15.67 -4.88
N ALA A 248 37.81 -15.75 -3.95
CA ALA A 248 37.78 -16.75 -2.88
C ALA A 248 36.80 -16.37 -1.75
N GLU A 249 36.60 -15.07 -1.50
CA GLU A 249 35.59 -14.53 -0.57
C GLU A 249 34.16 -14.52 -1.15
N GLU A 250 34.01 -14.71 -2.46
CA GLU A 250 32.71 -14.92 -3.13
C GLU A 250 32.14 -16.34 -2.93
N LYS A 251 32.63 -17.11 -1.95
CA LYS A 251 31.95 -18.30 -1.46
C LYS A 251 30.76 -17.92 -0.57
N HIS A 252 29.84 -17.17 -1.14
CA HIS A 252 28.53 -16.87 -0.57
C HIS A 252 27.77 -18.20 -0.45
N LEU A 253 27.87 -18.90 0.67
CA LEU A 253 27.10 -20.12 0.95
C LEU A 253 26.90 -21.03 -0.28
N ASP A 254 27.99 -21.58 -0.84
CA ASP A 254 27.91 -22.77 -1.71
C ASP A 254 27.26 -23.99 -1.01
N THR A 255 26.82 -23.81 0.24
CA THR A 255 26.41 -24.85 1.17
C THR A 255 25.00 -25.35 0.91
N ILE A 256 24.12 -24.62 0.21
CA ILE A 256 22.75 -25.07 -0.09
C ILE A 256 22.35 -24.69 -1.52
N ARG A 257 22.34 -25.68 -2.43
CA ARG A 257 21.65 -25.53 -3.73
C ARG A 257 20.21 -25.14 -3.48
N SER A 258 19.68 -24.19 -4.28
CA SER A 258 18.26 -23.82 -4.20
C SER A 258 17.39 -25.07 -4.23
N TRP A 259 16.66 -25.28 -3.14
CA TRP A 259 15.69 -26.37 -2.97
C TRP A 259 14.30 -25.96 -3.47
N VAL A 260 14.19 -24.75 -4.05
CA VAL A 260 12.95 -24.14 -4.53
C VAL A 260 12.91 -24.24 -6.05
N THR A 261 11.82 -24.82 -6.57
CA THR A 261 11.54 -24.84 -8.00
C THR A 261 11.19 -23.44 -8.51
N ARG A 262 11.46 -23.17 -9.79
CA ARG A 262 11.05 -21.91 -10.43
C ARG A 262 9.56 -21.67 -10.19
N MET A 263 9.24 -20.49 -9.67
CA MET A 263 7.85 -20.07 -9.47
C MET A 263 7.19 -19.93 -10.85
N HIS A 264 6.15 -20.72 -11.08
CA HIS A 264 5.35 -20.70 -12.30
C HIS A 264 3.88 -20.65 -11.89
N ILE A 265 3.16 -19.69 -12.45
CA ILE A 265 1.72 -19.53 -12.26
C ILE A 265 1.10 -19.90 -13.60
N GLY A 266 0.32 -20.98 -13.64
CA GLY A 266 -0.39 -21.39 -14.85
C GLY A 266 -1.55 -20.44 -15.15
N GLU A 267 -2.01 -20.41 -16.40
CA GLU A 267 -3.14 -19.57 -16.84
C GLU A 267 -4.39 -19.83 -16.00
N LYS A 268 -4.76 -21.10 -15.80
CA LYS A 268 -5.86 -21.48 -14.93
C LYS A 268 -5.72 -20.92 -13.51
N ASP A 269 -4.53 -21.04 -12.90
CA ASP A 269 -4.30 -20.54 -11.55
C ASP A 269 -4.38 -19.01 -11.47
N PHE A 270 -3.95 -18.34 -12.55
CA PHE A 270 -4.00 -16.89 -12.70
C PHE A 270 -5.44 -16.39 -12.85
N GLU A 271 -6.26 -17.07 -13.65
CA GLU A 271 -7.69 -16.76 -13.82
C GLU A 271 -8.49 -17.01 -12.55
N GLU A 272 -8.22 -18.13 -11.87
CA GLU A 272 -8.94 -18.49 -10.65
C GLU A 272 -8.69 -17.52 -9.50
N ARG A 273 -7.57 -16.77 -9.45
CA ARG A 273 -7.15 -15.73 -8.47
C ARG A 273 -7.24 -16.08 -6.98
N PHE A 274 -8.39 -16.55 -6.51
CA PHE A 274 -8.73 -16.94 -5.15
C PHE A 274 -8.92 -18.47 -5.04
N PRO A 275 -8.50 -19.12 -3.95
CA PRO A 275 -8.63 -20.57 -3.77
C PRO A 275 -10.06 -21.12 -3.85
N GLN A 276 -11.06 -20.30 -3.53
CA GLN A 276 -12.49 -20.66 -3.57
C GLN A 276 -13.24 -19.89 -4.67
N LEU A 277 -12.51 -19.33 -5.63
CA LEU A 277 -13.02 -18.46 -6.70
C LEU A 277 -13.71 -17.16 -6.22
N GLN A 278 -13.82 -16.96 -4.91
CA GLN A 278 -14.35 -15.76 -4.28
C GLN A 278 -13.53 -15.38 -3.05
N LYS A 279 -13.54 -14.10 -2.70
CA LYS A 279 -12.94 -13.55 -1.49
C LYS A 279 -13.83 -12.43 -0.95
N THR A 280 -14.27 -12.57 0.29
CA THR A 280 -15.03 -11.53 1.01
C THR A 280 -14.14 -10.91 2.08
N ILE A 281 -14.10 -9.58 2.12
CA ILE A 281 -13.33 -8.80 3.09
C ILE A 281 -14.30 -7.80 3.74
N LEU A 282 -14.27 -7.74 5.06
CA LEU A 282 -15.08 -6.80 5.84
C LEU A 282 -14.18 -5.65 6.32
N TYR A 283 -14.56 -4.44 5.95
CA TYR A 283 -13.94 -3.17 6.32
C TYR A 283 -14.91 -2.36 7.18
N LYS A 284 -14.42 -1.31 7.83
CA LYS A 284 -15.27 -0.44 8.64
C LYS A 284 -16.40 0.15 7.81
N GLY A 285 -17.65 -0.24 8.10
CA GLY A 285 -18.85 0.15 7.37
C GLY A 285 -18.91 -0.32 5.91
N ALA A 286 -18.11 -1.30 5.48
CA ALA A 286 -18.10 -1.76 4.09
C ALA A 286 -17.83 -3.26 3.95
N LYS A 287 -18.61 -3.94 3.11
CA LYS A 287 -18.38 -5.33 2.70
C LYS A 287 -17.88 -5.35 1.26
N HIS A 288 -16.69 -5.90 1.05
CA HIS A 288 -16.06 -6.01 -0.26
C HIS A 288 -15.98 -7.48 -0.67
N GLU A 289 -16.69 -7.84 -1.72
CA GLU A 289 -16.73 -9.17 -2.31
C GLU A 289 -16.05 -9.14 -3.67
N ARG A 290 -15.11 -10.06 -3.86
CA ARG A 290 -14.36 -10.22 -5.12
C ARG A 290 -14.60 -11.63 -5.63
N PHE A 291 -14.88 -11.73 -6.91
CA PHE A 291 -15.10 -12.97 -7.62
C PHE A 291 -14.04 -13.12 -8.70
N SER A 292 -13.76 -14.36 -9.07
CA SER A 292 -12.84 -14.65 -10.15
C SER A 292 -13.58 -14.49 -11.47
N PRO A 293 -12.91 -14.01 -12.53
CA PRO A 293 -13.52 -13.91 -13.85
C PRO A 293 -14.22 -15.22 -14.24
N TYR A 294 -15.38 -15.10 -14.90
CA TYR A 294 -16.17 -16.23 -15.39
C TYR A 294 -16.73 -17.21 -14.35
N THR A 295 -16.57 -16.94 -13.05
CA THR A 295 -17.14 -17.81 -11.99
C THR A 295 -18.64 -17.56 -11.82
N GLN A 296 -19.04 -16.29 -11.88
CA GLN A 296 -20.45 -15.90 -11.77
C GLN A 296 -21.09 -15.95 -13.16
N MET A 297 -22.28 -16.55 -13.27
CA MET A 297 -23.05 -16.60 -14.51
C MET A 297 -23.35 -15.20 -15.05
N ASP A 298 -23.50 -14.22 -14.15
CA ASP A 298 -23.80 -12.84 -14.49
C ASP A 298 -22.56 -12.03 -14.93
N GLY A 299 -21.35 -12.61 -14.92
CA GLY A 299 -20.10 -11.90 -15.21
C GLY A 299 -19.67 -10.92 -14.11
N LYS A 300 -20.22 -11.05 -12.90
CA LYS A 300 -19.90 -10.20 -11.74
C LYS A 300 -18.49 -10.50 -11.24
N VAL A 301 -17.65 -9.48 -11.18
CA VAL A 301 -16.25 -9.58 -10.72
C VAL A 301 -16.06 -8.98 -9.33
N MET A 302 -16.81 -7.92 -9.00
CA MET A 302 -16.68 -7.26 -7.70
C MET A 302 -18.02 -6.72 -7.23
N GLN A 303 -18.25 -6.77 -5.92
CA GLN A 303 -19.38 -6.13 -5.27
C GLN A 303 -18.91 -5.42 -4.01
N LEU A 304 -19.29 -4.14 -3.88
CA LEU A 304 -18.99 -3.32 -2.72
C LEU A 304 -20.30 -2.84 -2.12
N THR A 305 -20.58 -3.21 -0.87
CA THR A 305 -21.76 -2.75 -0.13
C THR A 305 -21.31 -1.89 1.04
N LEU A 306 -21.79 -0.65 1.11
CA LEU A 306 -21.59 0.24 2.25
C LEU A 306 -22.75 0.11 3.23
N TYR A 307 -22.42 0.24 4.51
CA TYR A 307 -23.34 0.14 5.63
C TYR A 307 -23.21 1.37 6.52
N THR A 308 -24.34 1.79 7.11
CA THR A 308 -24.35 2.86 8.11
C THR A 308 -23.80 2.38 9.45
N ASP A 309 -24.08 1.11 9.79
CA ASP A 309 -23.75 0.50 11.08
C ASP A 309 -22.52 -0.42 10.96
N ASP A 310 -21.66 -0.44 11.99
CA ASP A 310 -20.48 -1.32 12.07
C ASP A 310 -20.84 -2.82 12.19
N ASP A 311 -22.11 -3.15 12.47
CA ASP A 311 -22.67 -4.51 12.52
C ASP A 311 -23.16 -5.03 11.16
N TYR A 312 -23.01 -4.26 10.07
CA TYR A 312 -23.37 -4.64 8.70
C TYR A 312 -24.86 -5.02 8.51
N GLN A 313 -25.77 -4.42 9.28
CA GLN A 313 -27.21 -4.74 9.20
C GLN A 313 -27.97 -3.86 8.20
N LYS A 314 -27.62 -2.57 8.12
CA LYS A 314 -28.32 -1.59 7.28
C LYS A 314 -27.45 -1.14 6.11
N PRO A 315 -27.65 -1.72 4.91
CA PRO A 315 -26.91 -1.30 3.72
C PRO A 315 -27.44 0.05 3.21
N THR A 316 -26.53 0.94 2.83
CA THR A 316 -26.84 2.27 2.28
C THR A 316 -26.72 2.27 0.75
N MET A 317 -25.59 1.80 0.25
CA MET A 317 -25.28 1.80 -1.18
C MET A 317 -24.53 0.52 -1.57
N ARG A 318 -24.84 -0.02 -2.75
CA ARG A 318 -24.18 -1.19 -3.31
C ARG A 318 -23.72 -0.89 -4.73
N TRP A 319 -22.45 -1.14 -5.00
CA TRP A 319 -21.86 -1.13 -6.32
C TRP A 319 -21.57 -2.56 -6.75
N GLU A 320 -21.94 -2.90 -7.96
CA GLU A 320 -21.62 -4.16 -8.62
C GLU A 320 -20.83 -3.84 -9.88
N TYR A 321 -19.72 -4.54 -10.08
CA TYR A 321 -18.84 -4.36 -11.24
C TYR A 321 -18.80 -5.67 -12.02
N TYR A 322 -18.87 -5.53 -13.33
CA TYR A 322 -18.96 -6.63 -14.28
C TYR A 322 -17.87 -6.51 -15.33
N GLU A 323 -17.43 -7.67 -15.83
CA GLU A 323 -16.49 -7.75 -16.95
C GLU A 323 -16.98 -8.82 -17.94
N ASN A 324 -16.62 -8.68 -19.22
CA ASN A 324 -16.85 -9.66 -20.27
C ASN A 324 -18.33 -10.06 -20.50
N ARG A 325 -19.26 -9.14 -20.25
CA ARG A 325 -20.67 -9.34 -20.59
C ARG A 325 -20.96 -8.92 -22.02
N SER A 326 -21.87 -9.63 -22.68
CA SER A 326 -22.30 -9.34 -24.06
C SER A 326 -23.07 -8.01 -24.20
N ASP A 327 -23.70 -7.55 -23.11
CA ASP A 327 -24.49 -6.32 -23.07
C ASP A 327 -23.67 -5.07 -22.71
N LEU A 328 -22.34 -5.23 -22.57
CA LEU A 328 -21.37 -4.19 -22.21
C LEU A 328 -21.69 -3.48 -20.88
N LEU A 329 -22.42 -4.13 -19.95
CA LEU A 329 -22.63 -3.58 -18.61
C LEU A 329 -21.33 -3.61 -17.83
N VAL A 330 -20.90 -2.46 -17.30
CA VAL A 330 -19.65 -2.34 -16.54
C VAL A 330 -19.94 -2.15 -15.05
N GLN A 331 -20.93 -1.32 -14.73
CA GLN A 331 -21.23 -0.94 -13.36
C GLN A 331 -22.73 -0.84 -13.10
N LEU A 332 -23.16 -1.33 -11.95
CA LEU A 332 -24.50 -1.13 -11.42
C LEU A 332 -24.37 -0.53 -10.02
N LYS A 333 -25.05 0.58 -9.78
CA LYS A 333 -25.08 1.27 -8.49
C LYS A 333 -26.52 1.29 -7.98
N PHE A 334 -26.70 0.76 -6.78
CA PHE A 334 -27.98 0.59 -6.12
C PHE A 334 -27.99 1.40 -4.82
N LYS A 335 -28.91 2.35 -4.71
CA LYS A 335 -29.14 3.13 -3.47
C LYS A 335 -30.31 2.52 -2.72
N TYR A 336 -30.08 2.06 -1.49
CA TYR A 336 -31.13 1.44 -0.68
C TYR A 336 -32.14 2.47 -0.13
N ASP A 337 -31.73 3.72 0.05
CA ASP A 337 -32.60 4.76 0.60
C ASP A 337 -33.70 5.19 -0.39
N THR A 338 -33.36 5.31 -1.67
CA THR A 338 -34.27 5.77 -2.74
C THR A 338 -34.77 4.64 -3.64
N PHE A 339 -34.22 3.43 -3.50
CA PHE A 339 -34.41 2.30 -4.42
C PHE A 339 -34.06 2.65 -5.88
N GLU A 340 -33.17 3.63 -6.08
CA GLU A 340 -32.65 4.00 -7.39
C GLU A 340 -31.57 3.02 -7.86
N ILE A 341 -31.64 2.67 -9.14
CA ILE A 341 -30.65 1.84 -9.83
C ILE A 341 -30.04 2.66 -10.95
N GLU A 342 -28.73 2.88 -10.89
CA GLU A 342 -27.93 3.54 -11.90
C GLU A 342 -27.09 2.47 -12.61
N GLU A 343 -27.35 2.24 -13.90
CA GLU A 343 -26.60 1.28 -14.73
C GLU A 343 -25.67 2.05 -15.68
N THR A 344 -24.41 1.63 -15.76
CA THR A 344 -23.40 2.22 -16.64
C THR A 344 -22.85 1.17 -17.59
N PHE A 345 -22.92 1.47 -18.87
CA PHE A 345 -22.49 0.60 -19.97
C PHE A 345 -21.26 1.16 -20.69
N GLU A 346 -20.46 0.28 -21.29
CA GLU A 346 -19.34 0.66 -22.15
C GLU A 346 -19.83 1.22 -23.50
N LYS A 347 -18.97 2.02 -24.16
CA LYS A 347 -19.25 2.57 -25.50
C LYS A 347 -19.36 1.44 -26.52
N GLY A 348 -20.34 1.54 -27.43
CA GLY A 348 -20.54 0.57 -28.51
C GLY A 348 -21.85 -0.21 -28.46
N ARG A 349 -22.73 0.10 -27.49
CA ARG A 349 -24.07 -0.47 -27.42
C ARG A 349 -24.99 0.18 -28.46
N ASN A 350 -25.78 -0.63 -29.16
CA ASN A 350 -26.64 -0.17 -30.27
C ASN A 350 -27.76 0.80 -29.83
N ASP A 351 -28.14 0.78 -28.56
CA ASP A 351 -29.17 1.60 -27.92
C ASP A 351 -28.62 2.84 -27.20
N SER A 352 -27.31 3.13 -27.32
CA SER A 352 -26.73 4.34 -26.74
C SER A 352 -27.29 5.59 -27.44
N LEU A 353 -27.72 6.59 -26.66
CA LEU A 353 -28.03 7.93 -27.19
C LEU A 353 -26.80 8.48 -27.94
N LYS A 354 -26.99 8.85 -29.22
CA LYS A 354 -25.96 9.41 -30.09
C LYS A 354 -25.64 10.86 -29.77
#